data_AF-A0A932TM62-F1
#
_entry.id   AF-A0A932TM62-F1
#
_cell.length_a   1.000
_cell.length_b   1.000
_cell.length_c   1.000
_cell.angle_alpha   90.00
_cell.angle_beta   90.00
_cell.angle_gamma   90.00
#
_symmetry.space_group_name_H-M   'P 1'
#
loop_
_entity.id
_entity.type
_entity.pdbx_description
1 polymer ?
#
loop_
_entity_poly.entity_id
_entity_poly.type
_entity_poly.pdbx_seq_one_letter_code
_entity_poly.pdbx_strand_id
1 'polypeptide(L)' 'MVLTITETEELSHMRDNIRRSVDALEQCWSCQRISECEPATVDDGPPVWLCSDCAIKNRLQYAGDHGRLAWPFCS' A
#
# COMPACT_ATOMS: atom_id res chain seq x y z
N MET A 1 11.20 -17.77 26.12
CA MET A 1 10.36 -18.15 24.97
C MET A 1 9.33 -17.04 24.69
N VAL A 2 9.77 -15.78 24.65
CA VAL A 2 8.92 -14.58 24.47
C VAL A 2 9.20 -13.92 23.11
N LEU A 3 10.40 -14.13 22.56
CA LEU A 3 10.85 -13.58 21.27
C LEU A 3 10.06 -14.12 20.06
N THR A 4 9.53 -15.34 20.12
CA THR A 4 8.84 -15.98 18.98
C THR A 4 7.41 -15.48 18.78
N ILE A 5 6.77 -14.96 19.84
CA ILE A 5 5.38 -14.47 19.78
C ILE A 5 5.35 -13.14 19.04
N THR A 6 6.26 -12.22 19.41
CA THR A 6 6.39 -10.90 18.78
C THR A 6 6.75 -11.00 17.30
N GLU A 7 7.68 -11.89 16.92
CA GLU A 7 8.01 -12.13 15.51
C GLU A 7 6.83 -12.67 14.71
N THR A 8 6.01 -13.55 15.31
CA THR A 8 4.84 -14.11 14.62
C THR A 8 3.76 -13.04 14.43
N GLU A 9 3.58 -12.15 15.40
CA GLU A 9 2.66 -11.02 15.33
C GLU A 9 3.10 -10.01 14.26
N GLU A 10 4.38 -9.63 14.23
CA GLU A 10 4.95 -8.75 13.19
C GLU A 10 4.76 -9.34 11.78
N LEU A 11 5.07 -10.63 11.59
CA LEU A 11 4.86 -11.31 10.31
C LEU A 11 3.39 -11.37 9.90
N SER A 12 2.49 -11.57 10.87
CA SER A 12 1.05 -11.56 10.60
C SER A 12 0.59 -10.18 10.12
N HIS A 13 1.08 -9.11 10.77
CA HIS A 13 0.78 -7.74 10.41
C HIS A 13 1.34 -7.38 9.03
N MET A 14 2.58 -7.77 8.73
CA MET A 14 3.18 -7.60 7.40
C MET A 14 2.37 -8.29 6.31
N ARG A 15 1.94 -9.54 6.55
CA ARG A 15 1.13 -10.30 5.59
C ARG A 15 -0.20 -9.61 5.33
N ASP A 16 -0.85 -9.09 6.36
CA ASP A 16 -2.15 -8.44 6.23
C ASP A 16 -2.02 -7.07 5.52
N ASN A 17 -0.91 -6.34 5.72
CA ASN A 17 -0.59 -5.14 4.93
C ASN A 17 -0.39 -5.45 3.44
N ILE A 18 0.34 -6.52 3.13
CA ILE A 18 0.56 -6.95 1.74
C ILE A 18 -0.76 -7.33 1.08
N ARG A 19 -1.60 -8.13 1.76
CA ARG A 19 -2.91 -8.55 1.23
C ARG A 19 -3.79 -7.35 0.87
N ARG A 20 -3.95 -6.40 1.80
CA ARG A 20 -4.74 -5.18 1.54
C ARG A 20 -4.19 -4.36 0.37
N SER A 21 -2.87 -4.28 0.26
CA SER A 21 -2.20 -3.58 -0.85
C SER A 21 -2.48 -4.26 -2.20
N VAL A 22 -2.41 -5.58 -2.25
CA VAL A 22 -2.74 -6.37 -3.45
C VAL A 22 -4.20 -6.24 -3.81
N ASP A 23 -5.12 -6.36 -2.84
CA ASP A 23 -6.56 -6.24 -3.06
C ASP A 23 -6.93 -4.87 -3.66
N ALA A 24 -6.29 -3.79 -3.20
CA ALA A 24 -6.50 -2.45 -3.74
C ALA A 24 -5.95 -2.32 -5.18
N LEU A 25 -4.78 -2.91 -5.46
CA LEU A 25 -4.18 -2.93 -6.80
C LEU A 25 -5.01 -3.74 -7.80
N GLU A 26 -5.53 -4.90 -7.42
CA GLU A 26 -6.40 -5.72 -8.26
C GLU A 26 -7.69 -4.97 -8.63
N GLN A 27 -8.29 -4.29 -7.65
CA GLN A 27 -9.44 -3.43 -7.89
C GLN A 27 -9.12 -2.29 -8.86
N CYS A 28 -7.99 -1.60 -8.70
CA CYS A 28 -7.62 -0.52 -9.61
C CYS A 28 -7.22 -1.00 -11.00
N TRP A 29 -6.61 -2.18 -11.11
CA TRP A 29 -6.30 -2.80 -12.39
C TRP A 29 -7.56 -3.02 -13.23
N SER A 30 -8.68 -3.40 -12.60
CA SER A 30 -9.97 -3.57 -13.29
C SER A 30 -10.50 -2.27 -13.92
N CYS A 31 -10.06 -1.11 -13.44
CA CYS A 31 -10.50 0.20 -13.93
C CYS A 31 -9.79 0.62 -15.23
N GLN A 32 -8.69 -0.03 -15.62
CA GLN A 32 -7.93 0.24 -16.86
C GLN A 32 -7.47 1.70 -17.06
N ARG A 33 -7.49 2.53 -16.00
CA ARG A 33 -7.05 3.94 -15.98
C ARG A 33 -5.63 4.10 -15.42
N ILE A 34 -4.72 3.23 -15.87
CA ILE A 34 -3.35 3.13 -15.30
C ILE A 34 -2.59 4.46 -15.42
N SER A 35 -2.84 5.23 -16.48
CA SER A 35 -2.23 6.55 -16.69
C SER A 35 -2.63 7.62 -15.67
N GLU A 36 -3.67 7.37 -14.88
CA GLU A 36 -4.21 8.28 -13.87
C GLU A 36 -3.88 7.83 -12.45
N CYS A 37 -3.10 6.75 -12.31
CA CYS A 37 -2.70 6.27 -11.00
C CYS A 37 -1.64 7.19 -10.37
N GLU A 38 -1.80 7.45 -9.09
CA GLU A 38 -0.87 8.23 -8.27
C GLU A 38 -0.51 7.44 -7.00
N PRO A 39 0.61 7.77 -6.33
CA PRO A 39 0.97 7.16 -5.06
C PRO A 39 -0.08 7.38 -3.96
N ALA A 40 -0.53 6.29 -3.35
CA ALA A 40 -1.48 6.26 -2.24
C ALA A 40 -1.03 5.24 -1.18
N THR A 41 -1.38 5.43 0.08
CA THR A 41 -1.06 4.51 1.18
C THR A 41 -2.32 3.83 1.74
N VAL A 42 -2.19 2.52 1.97
CA VAL A 42 -3.20 1.70 2.66
C VAL A 42 -2.87 1.64 4.13
N ASP A 43 -3.57 2.45 4.92
CA ASP A 43 -3.28 2.66 6.34
C ASP A 43 -1.79 3.04 6.52
N ASP A 44 -1.05 2.30 7.36
CA ASP A 44 0.41 2.45 7.56
C ASP A 44 1.25 1.50 6.66
N GLY A 45 0.62 0.97 5.61
CA GLY A 45 1.23 0.05 4.66
C GLY A 45 2.15 0.72 3.64
N PRO A 46 2.84 -0.08 2.81
CA PRO A 46 3.67 0.46 1.73
C PRO A 46 2.81 1.26 0.72
N PRO A 47 3.41 2.26 0.05
CA PRO A 47 2.71 3.01 -1.00
C PRO A 47 2.37 2.10 -2.18
N VAL A 48 1.17 2.28 -2.72
CA VAL A 48 0.63 1.63 -3.92
C VAL A 48 0.20 2.69 -4.93
N TRP A 49 0.07 2.33 -6.21
CA TRP A 49 -0.33 3.26 -7.26
C TRP A 49 -1.77 3.01 -7.68
N LEU A 50 -2.66 3.97 -7.43
CA LEU A 50 -4.09 3.81 -7.66
C LEU A 50 -4.68 5.10 -8.25
N CYS A 51 -5.71 4.99 -9.07
CA CYS A 51 -6.44 6.17 -9.53
C CYS A 51 -7.26 6.78 -8.39
N SER A 52 -7.63 8.05 -8.52
CA SER A 52 -8.36 8.81 -7.50
C SER A 52 -9.62 8.12 -6.99
N ASP A 53 -10.42 7.58 -7.90
CA ASP A 53 -11.65 6.86 -7.56
C ASP A 53 -11.37 5.59 -6.75
N CYS A 54 -10.29 4.86 -7.07
CA CYS A 54 -9.92 3.65 -6.34
C CYS A 54 -9.29 3.97 -4.97
N ALA A 55 -8.53 5.06 -4.89
CA ALA A 55 -7.99 5.56 -3.63
C ALA A 55 -9.12 5.93 -2.65
N ILE A 56 -10.14 6.65 -3.12
CA ILE A 56 -11.32 7.03 -2.33
C ILE A 56 -12.08 5.79 -1.86
N LYS A 57 -12.35 4.82 -2.76
CA LYS A 57 -13.08 3.58 -2.43
C LYS A 57 -12.37 2.75 -1.36
N ASN A 58 -11.04 2.71 -1.41
CA ASN A 58 -10.22 1.98 -0.45
C ASN A 58 -9.83 2.84 0.77
N ARG A 59 -10.42 4.04 0.94
CA ARG A 59 -10.15 4.99 2.04
C ARG A 59 -8.66 5.32 2.21
N LEU A 60 -7.93 5.34 1.10
CA LEU A 60 -6.50 5.56 1.07
C LEU A 60 -6.19 7.04 1.11
N GLN A 61 -5.04 7.37 1.68
CA GLN A 61 -4.53 8.73 1.68
C GLN A 61 -3.49 8.86 0.56
N TYR A 62 -3.51 9.99 -0.15
CA TYR A 62 -2.48 10.29 -1.13
C TYR A 62 -1.14 10.45 -0.42
N ALA A 63 -0.11 9.78 -0.94
CA ALA A 63 1.22 9.89 -0.39
C ALA A 63 1.84 11.22 -0.84
N GLY A 64 1.58 12.30 -0.10
CA GLY A 64 2.06 13.64 -0.45
C GLY A 64 2.29 14.56 0.74
N ASP A 65 3.54 14.64 1.21
CA ASP A 65 4.24 15.93 1.44
C ASP A 65 5.76 15.84 1.70
N HIS A 66 6.42 14.70 1.45
CA HIS A 66 7.88 14.62 1.49
C HIS A 66 8.39 14.07 0.16
N GLY A 67 8.97 14.98 -0.64
CA GLY A 67 9.67 14.72 -1.89
C GLY A 67 10.87 13.80 -1.74
N ARG A 68 10.63 12.54 -1.37
CA ARG A 68 11.54 11.43 -1.53
C ARG A 68 10.73 10.28 -2.11
N LEU A 69 11.06 9.97 -3.36
CA LEU A 69 10.79 8.70 -4.00
C LEU A 69 11.40 7.58 -3.15
N ALA A 70 10.69 7.16 -2.12
CA ALA A 70 11.04 5.95 -1.38
C ALA A 70 10.24 4.82 -2.03
N TRP A 71 10.93 4.07 -2.89
CA TRP A 71 10.63 2.73 -3.42
C TRP A 71 10.41 2.59 -4.94
N PRO A 72 11.06 1.59 -5.59
CA PRO A 72 12.18 0.78 -5.14
C PRO A 72 13.47 1.31 -5.80
N PHE A 73 13.99 2.44 -5.32
CA PHE A 73 15.38 2.79 -5.59
C PHE A 73 16.12 2.70 -4.25
N CYS A 74 16.76 1.55 -4.03
CA CYS A 74 17.85 1.46 -3.06
C CYS A 74 18.88 2.53 -3.43
N SER A 75 19.14 3.48 -2.52
CA SER A 75 20.31 4.37 -2.59
C SER A 75 21.49 3.71 -1.90
#